data_AF-A0A1E1IRH5-F1
#
_entry.id   AF-A0A1E1IRH5-F1
#
_cell.length_a   1.000
_cell.length_b   1.000
_cell.length_c   1.000
_cell.angle_alpha   90.00
_cell.angle_beta   90.00
_cell.angle_gamma   90.00
#
_symmetry.space_group_name_H-M   'P 1'
#
loop_
_entity.id
_entity.type
_entity.pdbx_description
1 polymer ?
#
loop_
_entity_poly.entity_id
_entity_poly.type
_entity_poly.pdbx_seq_one_letter_code
_entity_poly.pdbx_strand_id
1 'polypeptide(L)' 'MDGYFWTHNDRVVTVFSAPNYCGVNNNRGAVMVVSGEASRPFFHQYECYEERDYSCPHLSFHISSYFN' A
#
# COMPACT_ATOMS: atom_id res chain seq x y z
N MET A 1 -8.96 7.51 0.35
CA MET A 1 -7.78 7.87 -0.45
C MET A 1 -6.99 6.61 -0.74
N ASP A 2 -6.46 6.45 -1.95
CA ASP A 2 -6.04 5.16 -2.52
C ASP A 2 -4.61 4.70 -2.17
N GLY A 3 -3.88 5.45 -1.35
CA GLY A 3 -2.49 5.14 -1.02
C GLY A 3 -1.49 5.56 -2.11
N TYR A 4 -1.94 6.04 -3.27
CA TYR A 4 -1.11 6.76 -4.22
C TYR A 4 -1.91 7.83 -4.97
N PHE A 5 -1.22 8.81 -5.55
CA PHE A 5 -1.83 9.88 -6.34
C PHE A 5 -0.85 10.43 -7.38
N TRP A 6 -1.27 10.47 -8.65
CA TRP A 6 -0.54 11.11 -9.74
C TRP A 6 -0.94 12.58 -9.87
N THR A 7 0.04 13.46 -10.07
CA THR A 7 -0.15 14.89 -10.25
C THR A 7 0.88 15.47 -11.23
N HIS A 8 0.77 16.77 -11.51
CA HIS A 8 1.65 17.51 -12.42
C HIS A 8 1.76 16.82 -13.80
N ASN A 9 0.61 16.51 -14.42
CA ASN A 9 0.52 15.82 -15.71
C ASN A 9 1.24 14.45 -15.71
N ASP A 10 0.96 13.61 -14.71
CA ASP A 10 1.55 12.27 -14.53
C ASP A 10 3.08 12.25 -14.39
N ARG A 11 3.68 13.38 -14.01
CA ARG A 11 5.15 13.48 -13.81
C ARG A 11 5.58 13.30 -12.37
N VAL A 12 4.64 13.41 -11.44
CA VAL A 12 4.90 13.27 -10.00
C VAL A 12 3.89 12.30 -9.42
N VAL A 13 4.38 11.29 -8.71
CA VAL A 13 3.54 10.38 -7.93
C VAL A 13 3.86 10.52 -6.46
N THR A 14 2.81 10.62 -5.64
CA THR A 14 2.89 10.45 -4.19
C THR A 14 2.47 9.02 -3.86
N VAL A 15 3.23 8.33 -3.01
CA VAL A 15 2.91 6.99 -2.52
C VAL A 15 2.90 7.03 -1.00
N PHE A 16 1.89 6.40 -0.40
CA PHE A 16 1.65 6.41 1.03
C PHE A 16 1.31 4.98 1.51
N SER A 17 2.12 4.46 2.41
CA SER A 17 2.13 3.02 2.76
C SER A 17 1.54 2.73 4.15
N ALA A 18 0.93 3.72 4.81
CA ALA A 18 0.30 3.56 6.12
C ALA A 18 -1.24 3.57 5.97
N PRO A 19 -1.90 2.41 5.76
CA PRO A 19 -3.35 2.36 5.69
C PRO A 19 -3.98 2.70 7.04
N ASN A 20 -5.19 3.26 7.02
CA ASN A 20 -5.90 3.83 8.16
C ASN A 20 -4.94 4.66 9.05
N TYR A 21 -4.30 5.67 8.45
CA TYR A 21 -3.26 6.43 9.14
C TYR A 21 -3.76 6.98 10.47
N CYS A 22 -2.95 6.77 11.52
CA CYS A 22 -3.29 7.09 12.91
C CYS A 22 -4.58 6.44 13.44
N GLY A 23 -5.10 5.40 12.78
CA GLY A 23 -6.33 4.71 13.17
C GLY A 23 -7.62 5.47 12.85
N VAL A 24 -7.55 6.61 12.17
CA VAL A 24 -8.70 7.52 11.99
C VAL A 24 -8.97 7.94 10.55
N ASN A 25 -7.99 7.81 9.66
CA ASN A 25 -8.06 8.42 8.33
C ASN A 25 -8.71 7.54 7.26
N ASN A 26 -8.94 6.25 7.55
CA ASN A 26 -9.60 5.29 6.64
C ASN A 26 -9.06 5.33 5.19
N ASN A 27 -7.77 5.63 5.03
CA ASN A 27 -7.08 5.61 3.75
C ASN A 27 -6.50 4.21 3.49
N ARG A 28 -6.34 3.86 2.22
CA ARG A 28 -5.58 2.69 1.80
C ARG A 28 -4.08 2.99 1.90
N GLY A 29 -3.27 1.95 2.00
CA GLY A 29 -1.83 1.98 1.77
C GLY A 29 -1.53 1.53 0.34
N ALA A 30 -0.39 1.92 -0.20
CA ALA A 30 0.12 1.36 -1.45
C ALA A 30 1.64 1.16 -1.43
N VAL A 31 2.10 0.22 -2.24
CA VAL A 31 3.50 0.04 -2.66
C VAL A 31 3.59 0.27 -4.16
N MET A 32 4.63 0.96 -4.61
CA MET A 32 4.97 1.14 -6.02
C MET A 32 6.04 0.14 -6.44
N VAL A 33 5.79 -0.58 -7.52
CA VAL A 33 6.76 -1.50 -8.13
C VAL A 33 7.32 -0.88 -9.40
N VAL A 34 8.65 -0.80 -9.47
CA VAL A 34 9.40 -0.29 -10.61
C VAL A 34 10.19 -1.44 -11.22
N SER A 35 9.97 -1.73 -12.50
CA SER A 35 10.67 -2.77 -13.27
C SER A 35 11.33 -2.14 -14.49
N GLY A 36 12.54 -2.60 -14.83
CA GLY A 36 13.27 -2.12 -16.01
C GLY A 36 12.59 -2.47 -17.34
N GLU A 37 11.71 -3.47 -17.36
CA GLU A 37 10.96 -3.87 -18.55
C GLU A 37 9.63 -3.10 -18.70
N ALA A 38 9.17 -2.44 -17.63
CA ALA A 38 7.90 -1.74 -17.63
C ALA A 38 8.08 -0.26 -18.02
N SER A 39 7.23 0.22 -18.92
CA SER A 39 7.22 1.64 -19.35
C SER A 39 6.66 2.60 -18.29
N ARG A 40 5.93 2.07 -17.29
CA ARG A 40 5.39 2.80 -16.14
C ARG A 40 5.42 1.91 -14.89
N PRO A 41 5.57 2.48 -13.69
CA PRO A 41 5.41 1.72 -12.45
C PRO A 41 3.95 1.28 -12.25
N PHE A 42 3.76 0.21 -11.49
CA PHE A 42 2.44 -0.25 -11.04
C PHE A 42 2.33 -0.22 -9.52
N PHE A 43 1.10 -0.28 -9.00
CA PHE A 43 0.83 -0.07 -7.58
C PHE A 43 0.03 -1.24 -7.00
N HIS A 44 0.46 -1.73 -5.85
CA HIS A 44 -0.32 -2.65 -5.02
C HIS A 44 -0.93 -1.89 -3.86
N GLN A 45 -2.25 -1.78 -3.85
CA GLN A 45 -3.00 -1.14 -2.77
C GLN A 45 -3.46 -2.18 -1.74
N TYR A 46 -3.45 -1.82 -0.47
CA TYR A 46 -3.87 -2.68 0.63
C TYR A 46 -4.57 -1.88 1.72
N GLU A 47 -5.46 -2.55 2.45
CA GLU A 47 -6.18 -1.97 3.58
C GLU A 47 -5.41 -2.15 4.88
N CYS A 48 -5.86 -1.46 5.92
CA CYS A 48 -5.38 -1.68 7.27
C CYS A 48 -5.82 -3.08 7.70
N TYR A 49 -4.92 -3.83 8.31
CA TYR A 49 -5.31 -5.04 9.00
C TYR A 49 -5.81 -4.68 10.38
N GLU A 50 -7.08 -5.00 10.65
CA GLU A 50 -7.60 -4.99 12.00
C GLU A 50 -7.41 -6.40 12.58
N GLU A 51 -6.58 -6.53 13.62
CA GLU A 51 -6.55 -7.72 14.46
C GLU A 51 -7.95 -7.87 15.10
N ARG A 52 -8.83 -8.64 14.47
CA ARG A 52 -10.07 -9.08 15.11
C ARG A 52 -9.73 -10.22 16.05
N ASP A 53 -9.78 -9.90 17.34
CA ASP A 53 -9.64 -10.78 18.51
C ASP A 53 -8.28 -11.47 18.70
N TYR A 54 -7.62 -11.15 19.83
CA TYR A 54 -6.31 -11.62 20.32
C TYR A 54 -6.19 -13.14 20.62
N SER A 55 -6.86 -14.02 19.87
CA SER A 55 -6.75 -15.48 20.07
C SER A 55 -5.97 -16.22 18.98
N CYS A 56 -5.46 -15.54 17.93
CA CYS A 56 -4.74 -16.19 16.83
C CYS A 56 -3.30 -15.67 16.71
N PRO A 57 -2.26 -16.52 16.90
CA PRO A 57 -0.89 -16.07 16.88
C PRO A 57 -0.43 -15.79 15.44
N HIS A 58 -0.12 -14.52 15.19
CA HIS A 58 0.90 -14.08 14.24
C HIS A 58 0.64 -14.34 12.75
N LEU A 59 -0.33 -13.62 12.17
CA LEU A 59 -0.22 -13.22 10.77
C LEU A 59 0.40 -11.83 10.69
N SER A 60 1.72 -11.78 10.83
CA SER A 60 2.52 -10.68 10.28
C SER A 60 2.21 -10.53 8.80
N PHE A 61 1.76 -9.34 8.39
CA PHE A 61 1.62 -8.97 6.98
C PHE A 61 2.98 -9.06 6.32
N HIS A 62 3.26 -10.21 5.70
CA HIS A 62 4.52 -10.45 5.03
C HIS A 62 4.48 -9.68 3.71
N ILE A 63 4.93 -8.43 3.73
CA ILE A 63 5.12 -7.58 2.55
C ILE A 63 5.82 -8.34 1.40
N SER A 64 6.64 -9.35 1.72
CA SER A 64 7.30 -10.20 0.72
C SER A 64 6.36 -10.98 -0.20
N SER A 65 5.11 -11.27 0.21
CA SER A 65 4.18 -12.03 -0.64
C SER A 65 3.71 -11.25 -1.88
N TYR A 66 3.84 -9.93 -1.87
CA TYR A 66 3.56 -9.07 -3.02
C TYR A 66 4.72 -8.97 -4.02
N PHE A 67 5.87 -9.59 -3.74
CA PHE A 67 7.08 -9.49 -4.55
C PHE A 67 7.55 -10.84 -5.13
N ASN A 68 6.67 -11.85 -5.20
CA ASN A 68 6.93 -13.12 -5.90
C ASN A 68 6.45 -13.09 -7.35
#